data_AF-A0A7S1UMR1-F1
#
_entry.id   AF-A0A7S1UMR1-F1
#
_cell.length_a   1.000
_cell.length_b   1.000
_cell.length_c   1.000
_cell.angle_alpha   90.00
_cell.angle_beta   90.00
_cell.angle_gamma   90.00
#
_symmetry.space_group_name_H-M   'P 1'
#
loop_
_entity.id
_entity.type
_entity.pdbx_description
1 polymer ?
#
loop_
_entity_poly.entity_id
_entity_poly.type
_entity_poly.pdbx_seq_one_letter_code
_entity_poly.pdbx_strand_id
1 'polypeptide(L)'
;FDYMGECDLVMVSSTGFGDGLGLDVHVRTTKELFYSYISSAAIQIGSDVLEVHAWGRWYLNGEEGEDNPIDSSDPVVTIGGYEVQFFRPLKKRYDYELNLGKHGTIHIKSVKGWISVTISTNSEEAFGDSVGLMGEFGSGSMYARDGHTLMTDDKDAYGQEWQAGIDDPKLFLWDRAPQYPEKCILPEAHDQEMMSRHLEESDIGLPAAEEACAHADEKEECVFDVLASGDLDMAHLAF
;
A
#
# COMPACT_ATOMS: atom_id res chain seq x y z
N PHE A 1 -7.27 -10.44 2.86
CA PHE A 1 -7.98 -10.22 4.15
C PHE A 1 -8.17 -8.72 4.27
N ASP A 2 -9.19 -8.28 4.98
CA ASP A 2 -9.49 -6.85 5.05
C ASP A 2 -9.08 -6.29 6.41
N TYR A 3 -8.45 -5.12 6.38
CA TYR A 3 -8.07 -4.36 7.56
C TYR A 3 -8.34 -2.89 7.30
N MET A 4 -9.15 -2.27 8.16
CA MET A 4 -9.67 -0.92 7.93
C MET A 4 -9.13 0.10 8.94
N GLY A 5 -7.97 -0.16 9.55
CA GLY A 5 -7.35 0.76 10.50
C GLY A 5 -6.71 1.98 9.85
N GLU A 6 -6.76 3.14 10.52
CA GLU A 6 -5.98 4.35 10.18
C GLU A 6 -4.72 4.43 11.04
N CYS A 7 -3.53 4.33 10.42
CA CYS A 7 -2.20 4.49 11.03
C CYS A 7 -1.11 4.28 9.96
N ASP A 8 0.14 4.14 10.40
CA ASP A 8 1.26 3.63 9.61
C ASP A 8 1.45 2.13 9.92
N LEU A 9 1.63 1.33 8.87
CA LEU A 9 1.69 -0.14 8.94
C LEU A 9 2.96 -0.66 8.25
N VAL A 10 3.53 -1.73 8.80
CA VAL A 10 4.62 -2.50 8.17
C VAL A 10 3.99 -3.49 7.19
N MET A 11 4.07 -3.20 5.89
CA MET A 11 3.54 -4.08 4.86
C MET A 11 4.47 -5.28 4.65
N VAL A 12 5.77 -5.00 4.49
CA VAL A 12 6.84 -5.98 4.35
C VAL A 12 8.12 -5.41 4.98
N SER A 13 8.87 -6.24 5.69
CA SER A 13 10.23 -5.99 6.15
C SER A 13 11.07 -7.24 5.90
N SER A 14 12.25 -7.10 5.29
CA SER A 14 13.22 -8.17 5.08
C SER A 14 14.62 -7.65 5.34
N THR A 15 15.32 -8.29 6.27
CA THR A 15 16.70 -7.92 6.61
C THR A 15 17.70 -8.55 5.65
N GLY A 16 17.38 -9.71 5.09
CA GLY A 16 18.21 -10.46 4.15
C GLY A 16 18.20 -9.92 2.72
N PHE A 17 17.23 -9.05 2.37
CA PHE A 17 17.10 -8.49 1.04
C PHE A 17 18.42 -7.90 0.50
N GLY A 18 18.77 -8.25 -0.74
CA GLY A 18 19.93 -7.69 -1.45
C GLY A 18 21.27 -7.95 -0.76
N ASP A 19 21.55 -9.18 -0.34
CA ASP A 19 22.75 -9.58 0.41
C ASP A 19 22.90 -8.83 1.76
N GLY A 20 21.78 -8.62 2.47
CA GLY A 20 21.74 -7.93 3.75
C GLY A 20 21.68 -6.40 3.66
N LEU A 21 21.32 -5.87 2.49
CA LEU A 21 21.06 -4.45 2.28
C LEU A 21 19.78 -4.00 3.02
N GLY A 22 18.81 -4.89 3.15
CA GLY A 22 17.53 -4.65 3.81
C GLY A 22 16.49 -4.00 2.88
N LEU A 23 15.23 -4.32 3.14
CA LEU A 23 14.05 -3.77 2.49
C LEU A 23 12.94 -3.58 3.52
N ASP A 24 12.41 -2.36 3.62
CA ASP A 24 11.21 -2.06 4.40
C ASP A 24 10.18 -1.34 3.51
N VAL A 25 8.95 -1.82 3.52
CA VAL A 25 7.81 -1.24 2.81
C VAL A 25 6.73 -0.93 3.83
N HIS A 26 6.50 0.36 4.07
CA HIS A 26 5.45 0.83 4.96
C HIS A 26 4.32 1.47 4.16
N VAL A 27 3.09 1.30 4.64
CA VAL A 27 1.91 1.95 4.07
C VAL A 27 1.22 2.79 5.14
N ARG A 28 0.69 3.93 4.73
CA ARG A 28 -0.06 4.86 5.57
C ARG A 28 -1.52 4.85 5.17
N THR A 29 -2.37 4.30 6.01
CA THR A 29 -3.80 4.16 5.76
C THR A 29 -4.58 5.34 6.35
N THR A 30 -5.58 5.85 5.64
CA THR A 30 -6.47 6.93 6.10
C THR A 30 -7.91 6.46 6.07
N LYS A 31 -8.65 6.75 7.13
CA LYS A 31 -10.08 6.48 7.21
C LYS A 31 -10.86 7.62 6.56
N GLU A 32 -11.79 7.26 5.70
CA GLU A 32 -12.77 8.16 5.10
C GLU A 32 -14.14 7.55 5.27
N LEU A 33 -15.00 8.25 6.03
CA LEU A 33 -16.32 7.78 6.41
C LEU A 33 -16.25 6.39 7.08
N PHE A 34 -16.46 5.33 6.30
CA PHE A 34 -16.61 3.94 6.75
C PHE A 34 -15.55 2.97 6.22
N TYR A 35 -14.66 3.43 5.33
CA TYR A 35 -13.57 2.62 4.79
C TYR A 35 -12.22 3.28 5.08
N SER A 36 -11.14 2.54 4.90
CA SER A 36 -9.79 3.07 4.92
C SER A 36 -9.06 2.72 3.63
N TYR A 37 -8.17 3.60 3.18
CA TYR A 37 -7.37 3.42 1.97
C TYR A 37 -5.91 3.79 2.22
N ILE A 38 -4.99 3.28 1.39
CA ILE A 38 -3.59 3.69 1.45
C ILE A 38 -3.48 5.10 0.84
N SER A 39 -3.04 6.05 1.66
CA SER A 39 -2.84 7.45 1.30
C SER A 39 -1.39 7.78 0.93
N SER A 40 -0.45 6.97 1.44
CA SER A 40 0.99 7.09 1.15
C SER A 40 1.67 5.73 1.32
N ALA A 41 2.75 5.48 0.59
CA ALA A 41 3.60 4.31 0.72
C ALA A 41 5.06 4.76 0.77
N ALA A 42 5.88 4.10 1.58
CA ALA A 42 7.30 4.38 1.66
C ALA A 42 8.10 3.09 1.53
N ILE A 43 9.16 3.13 0.72
CA ILE A 43 10.07 2.02 0.48
C ILE A 43 11.47 2.45 0.90
N GLN A 44 12.09 1.69 1.80
CA GLN A 44 13.48 1.83 2.18
C GLN A 44 14.30 0.65 1.65
N ILE A 45 15.42 0.94 1.01
CA ILE A 45 16.44 -0.06 0.65
C ILE A 45 17.80 0.49 1.08
N GLY A 46 18.47 -0.21 1.99
CA GLY A 46 19.67 0.31 2.63
C GLY A 46 19.37 1.63 3.36
N SER A 47 20.05 2.71 2.94
CA SER A 47 19.83 4.04 3.50
C SER A 47 18.85 4.91 2.74
N ASP A 48 18.45 4.49 1.53
CA ASP A 48 17.61 5.32 0.66
C ASP A 48 16.14 5.06 0.92
N VAL A 49 15.33 6.12 0.93
CA VAL A 49 13.88 6.08 1.14
C VAL A 49 13.17 6.80 0.01
N LEU A 50 12.27 6.08 -0.67
CA LEU A 50 11.29 6.64 -1.59
C LEU A 50 9.93 6.69 -0.88
N GLU A 51 9.37 7.88 -0.68
CA GLU A 51 8.01 8.09 -0.17
C GLU A 51 7.11 8.56 -1.31
N VAL A 52 6.00 7.87 -1.55
CA VAL A 52 5.00 8.19 -2.58
C VAL A 52 3.68 8.51 -1.89
N HIS A 53 3.07 9.62 -2.28
CA HIS A 53 1.78 10.07 -1.79
C HIS A 53 0.73 10.09 -2.90
N ALA A 54 -0.52 10.18 -2.45
CA ALA A 54 -1.65 10.54 -3.28
C ALA A 54 -1.33 11.73 -4.21
N TRP A 55 -2.01 11.76 -5.36
CA TRP A 55 -1.90 12.78 -6.39
C TRP A 55 -0.51 12.89 -7.04
N GLY A 56 0.33 11.86 -6.89
CA GLY A 56 1.60 11.76 -7.59
C GLY A 56 2.76 12.52 -6.95
N ARG A 57 2.60 13.01 -5.72
CA ARG A 57 3.70 13.64 -4.98
C ARG A 57 4.64 12.56 -4.45
N TRP A 58 5.94 12.79 -4.55
CA TRP A 58 6.93 11.83 -4.08
C TRP A 58 8.17 12.52 -3.53
N TYR A 59 8.90 11.82 -2.67
CA TYR A 59 10.10 12.31 -2.02
C TYR A 59 11.18 11.23 -2.08
N LEU A 60 12.41 11.64 -2.34
CA LEU A 60 13.59 10.79 -2.24
C LEU A 60 14.48 11.34 -1.14
N ASN A 61 14.71 10.53 -0.10
CA ASN A 61 15.54 10.91 1.05
C ASN A 61 15.12 12.25 1.69
N GLY A 62 13.82 12.55 1.65
CA GLY A 62 13.24 13.79 2.17
C GLY A 62 13.23 14.98 1.23
N GLU A 63 13.78 14.87 0.03
CA GLU A 63 13.73 15.90 -0.99
C GLU A 63 12.53 15.65 -1.92
N GLU A 64 11.68 16.67 -2.12
CA GLU A 64 10.51 16.56 -3.01
C GLU A 64 10.99 16.42 -4.46
N GLY A 65 10.45 15.41 -5.14
CA GLY A 65 10.74 15.18 -6.53
C GLY A 65 9.98 16.12 -7.48
N GLU A 66 10.41 16.17 -8.73
CA GLU A 66 9.72 16.95 -9.76
C GLU A 66 8.40 16.28 -10.19
N ASP A 67 7.47 17.09 -10.68
CA ASP A 67 6.21 16.62 -11.25
C ASP A 67 6.46 15.72 -12.46
N ASN A 68 5.88 14.52 -12.45
CA ASN A 68 5.98 13.59 -13.58
C ASN A 68 5.17 14.12 -14.79
N PRO A 69 5.82 14.38 -15.93
CA PRO A 69 5.12 14.71 -17.16
C PRO A 69 4.21 13.55 -17.59
N ILE A 70 3.07 13.88 -18.22
CA ILE A 70 2.23 12.88 -18.87
C ILE A 70 3.02 12.31 -20.06
N ASP A 71 2.98 10.98 -20.24
CA ASP A 71 3.66 10.25 -21.33
C ASP A 71 5.20 10.34 -21.36
N SER A 72 5.87 10.69 -20.25
CA SER A 72 7.33 10.60 -20.13
C SER A 72 7.77 9.43 -19.25
N SER A 73 8.89 8.82 -19.62
CA SER A 73 9.61 7.80 -18.85
C SER A 73 10.77 8.39 -18.02
N ASP A 74 10.69 9.67 -17.64
CA ASP A 74 11.71 10.38 -16.87
C ASP A 74 11.04 11.12 -15.71
N PRO A 75 11.64 11.15 -14.51
CA PRO A 75 13.02 10.75 -14.19
C PRO A 75 13.19 9.25 -13.87
N VAL A 76 14.40 8.71 -14.05
CA VAL A 76 14.85 7.47 -13.38
C VAL A 76 15.65 7.89 -12.15
N VAL A 77 15.17 7.56 -10.95
CA VAL A 77 15.99 7.66 -9.72
C VAL A 77 16.46 6.27 -9.30
N THR A 78 17.38 6.22 -8.34
CA THR A 78 17.84 4.96 -7.75
C THR A 78 17.65 4.97 -6.26
N ILE A 79 17.18 3.87 -5.68
CA ILE A 79 17.19 3.63 -4.24
C ILE A 79 17.92 2.32 -3.93
N GLY A 80 18.94 2.36 -3.06
CA GLY A 80 19.73 1.17 -2.74
C GLY A 80 20.41 0.53 -3.96
N GLY A 81 20.64 1.30 -5.03
CA GLY A 81 21.18 0.81 -6.31
C GLY A 81 20.15 0.21 -7.27
N TYR A 82 18.86 0.21 -6.93
CA TYR A 82 17.77 -0.26 -7.80
C TYR A 82 17.08 0.90 -8.52
N GLU A 83 16.77 0.73 -9.79
CA GLU A 83 16.12 1.75 -10.61
C GLU A 83 14.64 1.89 -10.29
N VAL A 84 14.17 3.14 -10.26
CA VAL A 84 12.77 3.53 -10.11
C VAL A 84 12.34 4.24 -11.37
N GLN A 85 11.34 3.70 -12.06
CA GLN A 85 10.73 4.33 -13.23
C GLN A 85 9.39 4.95 -12.85
N PHE A 86 9.13 6.14 -13.39
CA PHE A 86 7.94 6.93 -13.09
C PHE A 86 7.13 7.04 -14.36
N PHE A 87 5.83 6.80 -14.25
CA PHE A 87 4.91 6.92 -15.36
C PHE A 87 3.69 7.72 -14.93
N ARG A 88 3.12 8.46 -15.86
CA ARG A 88 1.83 9.13 -15.68
C ARG A 88 0.91 8.80 -16.84
N PRO A 89 0.33 7.58 -16.85
CA PRO A 89 -0.46 7.10 -17.98
C PRO A 89 -1.78 7.87 -18.15
N LEU A 90 -2.31 8.47 -17.07
CA LEU A 90 -3.50 9.31 -17.11
C LEU A 90 -3.29 10.57 -16.28
N LYS A 91 -4.12 11.60 -16.51
CA LYS A 91 -4.03 12.88 -15.79
C LYS A 91 -4.00 12.74 -14.26
N LYS A 92 -4.70 11.75 -13.72
CA LYS A 92 -4.86 11.51 -12.27
C LYS A 92 -4.32 10.15 -11.82
N ARG A 93 -3.54 9.47 -12.67
CA ARG A 93 -2.89 8.19 -12.37
C ARG A 93 -1.38 8.34 -12.52
N TYR A 94 -0.66 7.92 -11.50
CA TYR A 94 0.80 7.94 -11.43
C TYR A 94 1.26 6.54 -11.02
N ASP A 95 2.24 6.01 -11.73
CA ASP A 95 2.75 4.66 -11.53
C ASP A 95 4.26 4.78 -11.25
N TYR A 96 4.75 4.03 -10.26
CA TYR A 96 6.14 3.99 -9.83
C TYR A 96 6.58 2.53 -9.82
N GLU A 97 7.50 2.18 -10.71
CA GLU A 97 8.00 0.81 -10.86
C GLU A 97 9.44 0.72 -10.36
N LEU A 98 9.63 0.01 -9.25
CA LEU A 98 10.92 -0.36 -8.71
C LEU A 98 11.37 -1.69 -9.32
N ASN A 99 12.45 -1.68 -10.09
CA ASN A 99 13.03 -2.89 -10.66
C ASN A 99 14.09 -3.47 -9.70
N LEU A 100 13.77 -4.59 -9.04
CA LEU A 100 14.66 -5.28 -8.10
C LEU A 100 15.58 -6.31 -8.80
N GLY A 101 15.71 -6.23 -10.13
CA GLY A 101 16.52 -7.14 -10.93
C GLY A 101 16.02 -8.59 -10.85
N LYS A 102 16.89 -9.52 -10.42
CA LYS A 102 16.52 -10.93 -10.24
C LYS A 102 15.52 -11.16 -9.09
N HIS A 103 15.32 -10.16 -8.23
CA HIS A 103 14.51 -10.29 -7.02
C HIS A 103 13.03 -9.95 -7.23
N GLY A 104 12.65 -9.40 -8.38
CA GLY A 104 11.26 -9.07 -8.69
C GLY A 104 11.03 -7.58 -8.93
N THR A 105 9.80 -7.11 -8.68
CA THR A 105 9.39 -5.72 -8.85
C THR A 105 8.47 -5.25 -7.73
N ILE A 106 8.54 -3.96 -7.43
CA ILE A 106 7.55 -3.27 -6.59
C ILE A 106 6.87 -2.22 -7.45
N HIS A 107 5.55 -2.24 -7.51
CA HIS A 107 4.76 -1.28 -8.26
C HIS A 107 3.85 -0.51 -7.32
N ILE A 108 3.98 0.81 -7.30
CA ILE A 108 3.05 1.71 -6.62
C ILE A 108 2.19 2.40 -7.68
N LYS A 109 0.87 2.30 -7.56
CA LYS A 109 -0.08 3.12 -8.34
C LYS A 109 -0.70 4.15 -7.43
N SER A 110 -0.75 5.41 -7.84
CA SER A 110 -1.55 6.46 -7.22
C SER A 110 -2.65 6.91 -8.17
N VAL A 111 -3.91 6.74 -7.77
CA VAL A 111 -5.07 7.26 -8.49
C VAL A 111 -5.79 8.24 -7.59
N LYS A 112 -5.74 9.54 -7.94
CA LYS A 112 -6.30 10.61 -7.10
C LYS A 112 -5.78 10.52 -5.66
N GLY A 113 -6.67 10.30 -4.69
CA GLY A 113 -6.37 10.19 -3.26
C GLY A 113 -5.77 8.84 -2.83
N TRP A 114 -5.85 7.82 -3.69
CA TRP A 114 -5.65 6.43 -3.30
C TRP A 114 -4.35 5.89 -3.86
N ILE A 115 -3.76 4.95 -3.14
CA ILE A 115 -2.57 4.22 -3.53
C ILE A 115 -2.83 2.72 -3.48
N SER A 116 -2.20 2.00 -4.41
CA SER A 116 -2.01 0.56 -4.33
C SER A 116 -0.53 0.24 -4.42
N VAL A 117 -0.10 -0.77 -3.66
CA VAL A 117 1.27 -1.27 -3.63
C VAL A 117 1.23 -2.75 -3.97
N THR A 118 2.02 -3.17 -4.95
CA THR A 118 2.13 -4.56 -5.37
C THR A 118 3.58 -4.98 -5.42
N ILE A 119 3.87 -6.13 -4.81
CA ILE A 119 5.20 -6.74 -4.83
C ILE A 119 5.09 -8.05 -5.58
N SER A 120 5.80 -8.16 -6.71
CA SER A 120 5.85 -9.37 -7.53
C SER A 120 7.23 -9.97 -7.46
N THR A 121 7.34 -11.13 -6.81
CA THR A 121 8.63 -11.80 -6.58
C THR A 121 8.44 -13.32 -6.45
N ASN A 122 9.48 -14.06 -6.80
CA ASN A 122 9.66 -15.47 -6.48
C ASN A 122 11.00 -15.73 -5.79
N SER A 123 11.65 -14.68 -5.29
CA SER A 123 13.01 -14.73 -4.77
C SER A 123 13.01 -15.02 -3.27
N GLU A 124 13.05 -16.31 -2.91
CA GLU A 124 13.25 -16.74 -1.52
C GLU A 124 14.58 -16.22 -0.94
N GLU A 125 15.61 -16.05 -1.77
CA GLU A 125 16.88 -15.42 -1.37
C GLU A 125 16.69 -13.99 -0.84
N ALA A 126 15.76 -13.22 -1.39
CA ALA A 126 15.55 -11.82 -1.03
C ALA A 126 14.36 -11.58 -0.09
N PHE A 127 13.36 -12.46 -0.08
CA PHE A 127 12.14 -12.28 0.69
C PHE A 127 11.87 -13.44 1.65
N GLY A 128 12.73 -14.47 1.72
CA GLY A 128 12.48 -15.65 2.54
C GLY A 128 12.42 -15.37 4.05
N ASP A 129 13.07 -14.30 4.51
CA ASP A 129 12.98 -13.80 5.89
C ASP A 129 11.94 -12.70 6.08
N SER A 130 11.12 -12.42 5.06
CA SER A 130 10.22 -11.27 5.10
C SER A 130 9.08 -11.47 6.08
N VAL A 131 8.76 -10.42 6.82
CA VAL A 131 7.65 -10.34 7.77
C VAL A 131 6.81 -9.09 7.51
N GLY A 132 5.59 -9.01 8.05
CA GLY A 132 4.68 -7.88 7.82
C GLY A 132 3.26 -8.33 7.53
N LEU A 133 2.42 -7.39 7.09
CA LEU A 133 1.03 -7.66 6.70
C LEU A 133 0.87 -8.62 5.51
N MET A 134 1.89 -8.77 4.65
CA MET A 134 1.85 -9.74 3.56
C MET A 134 2.05 -11.19 4.02
N GLY A 135 2.35 -11.42 5.31
CA GLY A 135 2.58 -12.74 5.89
C GLY A 135 3.94 -13.33 5.54
N GLU A 136 4.18 -14.55 6.03
CA GLU A 136 5.40 -15.31 5.74
C GLU A 136 5.51 -15.64 4.25
N PHE A 137 6.70 -15.45 3.68
CA PHE A 137 6.97 -15.74 2.28
C PHE A 137 6.66 -17.20 1.91
N GLY A 138 5.99 -17.40 0.77
CA GLY A 138 5.64 -18.71 0.24
C GLY A 138 4.38 -19.34 0.86
N SER A 139 4.15 -19.17 2.17
CA SER A 139 2.96 -19.73 2.85
C SER A 139 1.81 -18.72 3.00
N GLY A 140 2.12 -17.43 3.09
CA GLY A 140 1.16 -16.37 3.44
C GLY A 140 0.67 -16.45 4.88
N SER A 141 1.37 -17.19 5.76
CA SER A 141 0.95 -17.37 7.15
C SER A 141 1.05 -16.06 7.92
N MET A 142 -0.04 -15.72 8.61
CA MET A 142 -0.21 -14.45 9.32
C MET A 142 0.41 -14.53 10.72
N TYR A 143 1.74 -14.58 10.80
CA TYR A 143 2.45 -14.61 12.07
C TYR A 143 2.54 -13.21 12.72
N ALA A 144 2.47 -13.19 14.05
CA ALA A 144 2.80 -12.02 14.85
C ALA A 144 4.30 -11.69 14.78
N ARG A 145 4.72 -10.56 15.36
CA ARG A 145 6.14 -10.15 15.38
C ARG A 145 7.04 -11.10 16.15
N ASP A 146 6.47 -11.94 17.02
CA ASP A 146 7.21 -12.99 17.73
C ASP A 146 7.65 -14.16 16.82
N GLY A 147 7.20 -14.20 15.56
CA GLY A 147 7.53 -15.23 14.58
C GLY A 147 6.93 -16.61 14.88
N HIS A 148 6.01 -16.72 15.83
CA HIS A 148 5.49 -17.99 16.33
C HIS A 148 3.97 -18.01 16.49
N THR A 149 3.36 -16.89 16.87
CA THR A 149 1.93 -16.78 17.10
C THR A 149 1.21 -16.59 15.77
N LEU A 150 0.38 -17.56 15.38
CA LEU A 150 -0.45 -17.49 14.18
C LEU A 150 -1.75 -16.71 14.47
N MET A 151 -2.02 -15.64 13.74
CA MET A 151 -3.14 -14.70 13.96
C MET A 151 -4.19 -14.78 12.83
N THR A 152 -4.73 -15.97 12.58
CA THR A 152 -5.69 -16.18 11.49
C THR A 152 -7.12 -15.75 11.82
N ASP A 153 -7.49 -15.76 13.10
CA ASP A 153 -8.90 -15.68 13.52
C ASP A 153 -9.39 -14.23 13.70
N ASP A 154 -8.47 -13.29 13.93
CA ASP A 154 -8.77 -11.87 14.15
C ASP A 154 -7.86 -11.01 13.26
N LYS A 155 -8.42 -10.54 12.14
CA LYS A 155 -7.72 -9.75 11.13
C LYS A 155 -7.39 -8.34 11.63
N ASP A 156 -8.25 -7.79 12.49
CA ASP A 156 -8.02 -6.49 13.10
C ASP A 156 -6.87 -6.56 14.11
N ALA A 157 -6.81 -7.61 14.91
CA ALA A 157 -5.68 -7.85 15.80
C ALA A 157 -4.37 -8.04 15.02
N TYR A 158 -4.40 -8.79 13.90
CA TYR A 158 -3.23 -8.94 13.04
C TYR A 158 -2.78 -7.62 12.42
N GLY A 159 -3.71 -6.78 11.95
CA GLY A 159 -3.35 -5.46 11.42
C GLY A 159 -2.75 -4.54 12.48
N GLN A 160 -3.29 -4.57 13.71
CA GLN A 160 -2.75 -3.82 14.85
C GLN A 160 -1.36 -4.32 15.29
N GLU A 161 -1.09 -5.62 15.18
CA GLU A 161 0.22 -6.21 15.46
C GLU A 161 1.30 -5.64 14.54
N TRP A 162 0.95 -5.38 13.28
CA TRP A 162 1.84 -4.81 12.26
C TRP A 162 1.73 -3.28 12.13
N GLN A 163 1.19 -2.58 13.13
CA GLN A 163 1.38 -1.13 13.26
C GLN A 163 2.88 -0.82 13.39
N ALA A 164 3.35 0.19 12.64
CA ALA A 164 4.73 0.66 12.74
C ALA A 164 5.02 1.14 14.17
N GLY A 165 5.97 0.47 14.81
CA GLY A 165 6.36 0.62 16.20
C GLY A 165 7.72 1.30 16.37
N ILE A 166 8.24 1.22 17.60
CA ILE A 166 9.51 1.85 17.98
C ILE A 166 10.76 1.17 17.38
N ASP A 167 10.65 -0.13 17.08
CA ASP A 167 11.74 -0.94 16.54
C ASP A 167 11.75 -0.94 15.00
N ASP A 168 10.71 -0.39 14.36
CA ASP A 168 10.62 -0.27 12.90
C ASP A 168 11.26 1.05 12.43
N PRO A 169 11.78 1.11 11.19
CA PRO A 169 12.35 2.35 10.68
C PRO A 169 11.27 3.42 10.46
N LYS A 170 11.59 4.66 10.79
CA LYS A 170 10.72 5.80 10.49
C LYS A 170 10.89 6.22 9.03
N LEU A 171 9.98 5.76 8.17
CA LEU A 171 10.07 6.00 6.72
C LEU A 171 9.37 7.29 6.27
N PHE A 172 8.21 7.61 6.84
CA PHE A 172 7.44 8.79 6.42
C PHE A 172 8.04 10.09 6.99
N LEU A 173 8.13 11.11 6.14
CA LEU A 173 8.71 12.41 6.49
C LEU A 173 7.93 13.13 7.59
N TRP A 174 6.60 13.03 7.55
CA TRP A 174 5.73 13.70 8.50
C TRP A 174 5.08 12.71 9.44
N ASP A 175 5.09 13.07 10.72
CA ASP A 175 4.30 12.39 11.75
C ASP A 175 2.82 12.70 11.58
N ARG A 176 2.00 11.66 11.75
CA ARG A 176 0.54 11.77 11.72
C ARG A 176 -0.04 10.82 12.74
N ALA A 177 -0.93 11.31 13.60
CA ALA A 177 -1.66 10.45 14.52
C ALA A 177 -2.61 9.50 13.77
N PRO A 178 -2.89 8.30 14.32
CA PRO A 178 -2.23 7.71 15.50
C PRO A 178 -0.85 7.12 15.14
N GLN A 179 0.08 7.18 16.10
CA GLN A 179 1.38 6.48 16.03
C GLN A 179 1.58 5.69 17.31
N TYR A 180 2.33 4.58 17.22
CA TYR A 180 2.67 3.77 18.39
C TYR A 180 3.20 4.64 19.55
N PRO A 181 2.72 4.45 20.80
CA PRO A 181 1.90 3.34 21.30
C PRO A 181 0.38 3.55 21.18
N GLU A 182 -0.09 4.65 20.57
CA GLU A 182 -1.51 4.81 20.26
C GLU A 182 -1.90 3.90 19.10
N LYS A 183 -2.88 3.03 19.32
CA LYS A 183 -3.31 2.02 18.35
C LYS A 183 -3.92 2.65 17.11
N CYS A 184 -3.89 1.93 16.01
CA CYS A 184 -4.62 2.30 14.79
C CYS A 184 -6.11 2.47 15.10
N ILE A 185 -6.74 3.46 14.47
CA ILE A 185 -8.18 3.70 14.63
C ILE A 185 -8.94 2.75 13.73
N LEU A 186 -9.66 1.78 14.32
CA LEU A 186 -10.50 0.84 13.59
C LEU A 186 -11.90 1.44 13.32
N PRO A 187 -12.65 0.91 12.34
CA PRO A 187 -14.06 1.26 12.18
C PRO A 187 -14.88 0.85 13.41
N GLU A 188 -15.84 1.68 13.77
CA GLU A 188 -16.83 1.41 14.79
C GLU A 188 -18.11 0.81 14.17
N ALA A 189 -19.02 0.28 15.01
CA ALA A 189 -20.28 -0.29 14.52
C ALA A 189 -21.11 0.69 13.67
N HIS A 190 -21.06 1.99 14.01
CA HIS A 190 -21.76 3.02 13.23
C HIS A 190 -21.22 3.16 11.80
N ASP A 191 -19.92 2.92 11.60
CA ASP A 191 -19.30 3.01 10.28
C ASP A 191 -19.81 1.88 9.38
N GLN A 192 -20.02 0.69 9.92
CA GLN A 192 -20.58 -0.46 9.19
C GLN A 192 -22.02 -0.20 8.73
N GLU A 193 -22.84 0.46 9.57
CA GLU A 193 -24.19 0.90 9.18
C GLU A 193 -24.16 1.96 8.08
N MET A 194 -23.20 2.90 8.16
CA MET A 194 -23.01 3.93 7.15
C MET A 194 -22.57 3.33 5.81
N MET A 195 -21.64 2.37 5.82
CA MET A 195 -21.19 1.63 4.63
C MET A 195 -22.36 1.00 3.90
N SER A 196 -23.19 0.22 4.62
CA SER A 196 -24.34 -0.47 4.03
C SER A 196 -25.28 0.51 3.34
N ARG A 197 -25.61 1.62 4.01
CA ARG A 197 -26.45 2.67 3.43
C ARG A 197 -25.82 3.36 2.22
N HIS A 198 -24.52 3.65 2.28
CA HIS A 198 -23.82 4.35 1.19
C HIS A 198 -23.76 3.49 -0.07
N LEU A 199 -23.49 2.19 0.07
CA LEU A 199 -23.46 1.26 -1.06
C LEU A 199 -24.85 1.09 -1.71
N GLU A 200 -25.93 1.17 -0.92
CA GLU A 200 -27.30 1.18 -1.44
C GLU A 200 -27.67 2.50 -2.15
N GLU A 201 -27.10 3.62 -1.70
CA GLU A 201 -27.37 4.97 -2.20
C GLU A 201 -26.34 5.46 -3.25
N SER A 202 -25.37 4.63 -3.64
CA SER A 202 -24.32 5.01 -4.59
C SER A 202 -24.89 5.56 -5.90
N ASP A 203 -24.44 6.74 -6.29
CA ASP A 203 -24.78 7.37 -7.57
C ASP A 203 -24.27 6.54 -8.77
N ILE A 204 -23.25 5.71 -8.54
CA ILE A 204 -22.78 4.71 -9.51
C ILE A 204 -23.58 3.43 -9.31
N GLY A 205 -24.29 3.01 -10.36
CA GLY A 205 -24.98 1.72 -10.37
C GLY A 205 -24.01 0.54 -10.52
N LEU A 206 -24.31 -0.58 -9.86
CA LEU A 206 -23.51 -1.82 -9.91
C LEU A 206 -23.06 -2.23 -11.32
N PRO A 207 -23.91 -2.20 -12.38
CA PRO A 207 -23.45 -2.59 -13.73
C PRO A 207 -22.34 -1.71 -14.30
N ALA A 208 -22.34 -0.41 -13.98
CA ALA A 208 -21.28 0.50 -14.43
C ALA A 208 -19.97 0.24 -13.68
N ALA A 209 -20.04 -0.07 -12.39
CA ALA A 209 -18.88 -0.48 -11.60
C ALA A 209 -18.30 -1.81 -12.11
N GLU A 210 -19.14 -2.82 -12.36
CA GLU A 210 -18.72 -4.11 -12.91
C GLU A 210 -18.07 -4.02 -14.29
N GLU A 211 -18.54 -3.08 -15.13
CA GLU A 211 -17.96 -2.80 -16.45
C GLU A 211 -16.59 -2.12 -16.31
N ALA A 212 -16.48 -1.09 -15.46
CA ALA A 212 -15.20 -0.41 -15.21
C ALA A 212 -14.15 -1.39 -14.65
N CYS A 213 -14.55 -2.27 -13.74
CA CYS A 213 -13.71 -3.29 -13.11
C CYS A 213 -13.59 -4.59 -13.91
N ALA A 214 -14.05 -4.66 -15.16
CA ALA A 214 -14.00 -5.90 -15.96
C ALA A 214 -12.57 -6.42 -16.21
N HIS A 215 -11.55 -5.58 -16.04
CA HIS A 215 -10.15 -5.89 -16.22
C HIS A 215 -9.45 -6.35 -14.94
N ALA A 216 -10.06 -6.14 -13.77
CA ALA A 216 -9.43 -6.37 -12.48
C ALA A 216 -9.35 -7.87 -12.14
N ASP A 217 -8.19 -8.32 -11.66
CA ASP A 217 -8.03 -9.67 -11.11
C ASP A 217 -8.92 -9.87 -9.87
N GLU A 218 -8.90 -8.89 -8.96
CA GLU A 218 -9.74 -8.80 -7.75
C GLU A 218 -10.99 -7.95 -8.02
N LYS A 219 -11.90 -8.54 -8.81
CA LYS A 219 -13.05 -7.81 -9.35
C LYS A 219 -14.03 -7.33 -8.27
N GLU A 220 -14.24 -8.10 -7.21
CA GLU A 220 -15.21 -7.74 -6.16
C GLU A 220 -14.72 -6.53 -5.36
N GLU A 221 -13.44 -6.51 -5.04
CA GLU A 221 -12.71 -5.45 -4.35
C GLU A 221 -12.68 -4.17 -5.18
N CYS A 222 -12.37 -4.28 -6.48
CA CYS A 222 -12.45 -3.14 -7.40
C CYS A 222 -13.85 -2.54 -7.46
N VAL A 223 -14.88 -3.38 -7.57
CA VAL A 223 -16.29 -2.92 -7.61
C VAL A 223 -16.66 -2.24 -6.30
N PHE A 224 -16.24 -2.79 -5.16
CA PHE A 224 -16.44 -2.17 -3.86
C PHE A 224 -15.80 -0.78 -3.81
N ASP A 225 -14.53 -0.62 -4.22
CA ASP A 225 -13.83 0.67 -4.21
C ASP A 225 -14.55 1.72 -5.08
N VAL A 226 -15.01 1.33 -6.27
CA VAL A 226 -15.77 2.22 -7.16
C VAL A 226 -17.09 2.66 -6.52
N LEU A 227 -17.82 1.75 -5.89
CA LEU A 227 -19.10 2.07 -5.24
C LEU A 227 -18.91 2.88 -3.96
N ALA A 228 -17.94 2.52 -3.12
CA ALA A 228 -17.65 3.18 -1.86
C ALA A 228 -17.09 4.60 -2.04
N SER A 229 -16.33 4.83 -3.11
CA SER A 229 -15.81 6.15 -3.47
C SER A 229 -16.80 6.99 -4.29
N GLY A 230 -17.78 6.35 -4.95
CA GLY A 230 -18.63 7.00 -5.94
C GLY A 230 -17.85 7.48 -7.18
N ASP A 231 -16.75 6.82 -7.53
CA ASP A 231 -15.80 7.28 -8.55
C ASP A 231 -15.29 6.16 -9.47
N LEU A 232 -15.73 6.17 -10.73
CA LEU A 232 -15.32 5.17 -11.74
C LEU A 232 -13.81 5.15 -12.01
N ASP A 233 -13.10 6.26 -11.76
CA ASP A 233 -11.64 6.29 -11.96
C ASP A 233 -10.92 5.36 -10.97
N MET A 234 -11.54 4.97 -9.85
CA MET A 234 -10.93 4.04 -8.89
C MET A 234 -10.69 2.66 -9.48
N ALA A 235 -11.42 2.29 -10.53
CA ALA A 235 -11.13 1.05 -11.26
C ALA A 235 -9.70 1.02 -11.82
N HIS A 236 -9.05 2.16 -12.05
CA HIS A 236 -7.66 2.22 -12.51
C HIS A 236 -6.62 1.89 -11.44
N LEU A 237 -7.04 1.76 -10.18
CA LEU A 237 -6.18 1.34 -9.07
C LEU A 237 -5.97 -0.18 -9.06
N ALA A 238 -6.96 -0.93 -9.57
CA ALA A 238 -6.90 -2.37 -9.71
C ALA A 238 -5.82 -2.83 -10.70
N PHE A 239 -5.41 -4.09 -10.56
CA PHE A 239 -4.45 -4.76 -11.44
C PHE A 239 -5.17 -5.62 -12.47
#